data_AF-A0A1F1QSF1-F1
#
_entry.id   AF-A0A1F1QSF1-F1
#
_cell.length_a   1.000
_cell.length_b   1.000
_cell.length_c   1.000
_cell.angle_alpha   90.00
_cell.angle_beta   90.00
_cell.angle_gamma   90.00
#
_symmetry.space_group_name_H-M   'P 1'
#
loop_
_entity.id
_entity.type
_entity.pdbx_description
1 polymer ?
#
loop_
_entity_poly.entity_id
_entity_poly.type
_entity_poly.pdbx_seq_one_letter_code
_entity_poly.pdbx_strand_id
1 'polypeptide(L)'
;MLVNGLVILAAAALIGLIIWWFFGNFQKSSQQADLANGRQEGQVVVKGGYEPEVLYLKQGVPAEVTFKMEDKTACLSHVVFSSLGVDKDLSKEKLAKVQIPTDKAGEIDYACGMDMFHGKIVVR
;
A
#
# COMPACT_ATOMS: atom_id res chain seq x y z
N MET A 1 38.81 -25.09 23.06
CA MET A 1 37.57 -24.81 23.83
C MET A 1 37.24 -23.32 23.88
N LEU A 2 38.16 -22.44 24.28
CA LEU A 2 37.94 -20.99 24.33
C LEU A 2 37.62 -20.34 22.96
N VAL A 3 38.32 -20.75 21.90
CA VAL A 3 38.13 -20.18 20.55
C VAL A 3 36.73 -20.51 19.99
N ASN A 4 36.26 -21.74 20.18
CA ASN A 4 34.94 -22.16 19.71
C ASN A 4 33.81 -21.38 20.39
N GLY A 5 33.92 -21.10 21.70
CA GLY A 5 32.93 -20.31 22.43
C GLY A 5 32.81 -18.86 21.91
N LEU A 6 33.96 -18.26 21.55
CA LEU A 6 34.02 -16.90 21.03
C LEU A 6 33.42 -16.79 19.62
N VAL A 7 33.63 -17.82 18.79
CA VAL A 7 33.02 -17.93 17.45
C VAL A 7 31.49 -18.06 17.54
N ILE A 8 30.98 -18.87 18.47
CA ILE A 8 29.52 -19.05 18.66
C ILE A 8 28.85 -17.76 19.12
N LEU A 9 29.47 -17.03 20.06
CA LEU A 9 28.95 -15.74 20.53
C LEU A 9 28.91 -14.69 19.41
N ALA A 10 29.96 -14.60 18.60
CA ALA A 10 29.99 -13.70 17.45
C ALA A 10 28.91 -14.05 16.41
N ALA A 11 28.70 -15.33 16.14
CA ALA A 11 27.65 -15.78 15.23
C ALA A 11 26.24 -15.47 15.76
N ALA A 12 25.98 -15.71 17.05
CA ALA A 12 24.70 -15.40 17.68
C ALA A 12 24.39 -13.89 17.67
N ALA A 13 25.39 -13.05 17.92
CA ALA A 13 25.25 -11.60 17.83
C ALA A 13 24.91 -11.13 16.42
N LEU A 14 25.60 -11.66 15.39
CA LEU A 14 25.32 -11.36 13.99
C LEU A 14 23.91 -11.80 13.58
N ILE A 15 23.49 -13.00 13.98
CA ILE A 15 22.12 -13.50 13.72
C ILE A 15 21.09 -12.60 14.38
N GLY A 16 21.30 -12.19 15.64
CA GLY A 16 20.41 -11.25 16.32
C GLY A 16 20.30 -9.90 15.61
N LEU A 17 21.41 -9.39 15.09
CA LEU A 17 21.45 -8.14 14.33
C LEU A 17 20.69 -8.26 13.00
N ILE A 18 20.84 -9.38 12.28
CA ILE A 18 20.10 -9.66 11.05
C ILE A 18 18.60 -9.78 11.33
N ILE A 19 18.20 -10.52 12.36
CA ILE A 19 16.78 -10.69 12.74
C ILE A 19 16.18 -9.33 13.09
N TRP A 20 16.86 -8.53 13.91
CA TRP A 20 16.39 -7.20 14.28
C TRP A 20 16.25 -6.26 13.08
N TRP A 21 17.25 -6.24 12.18
CA TRP A 21 17.22 -5.40 10.99
C TRP A 21 16.10 -5.78 10.02
N PHE A 22 15.88 -7.10 9.83
CA PHE A 22 14.88 -7.59 8.91
C PHE A 22 13.46 -7.45 9.46
N PHE A 23 13.21 -7.80 10.72
CA PHE A 23 11.86 -7.82 11.30
C PHE A 23 11.43 -6.50 11.95
N GLY A 24 12.34 -5.55 12.17
CA GLY A 24 12.02 -4.27 12.82
C GLY A 24 11.19 -3.29 11.98
N ASN A 25 11.12 -3.45 10.66
CA ASN A 25 10.56 -2.44 9.75
C ASN A 25 9.40 -2.92 8.84
N PHE A 26 8.84 -4.12 9.04
CA PHE A 26 7.68 -4.60 8.28
C PHE A 26 6.34 -4.16 8.89
N GLN A 27 6.21 -2.88 9.25
CA GLN A 27 4.87 -2.34 9.50
C GLN A 27 4.18 -2.14 8.15
N LYS A 28 3.02 -2.78 7.96
CA LYS A 28 2.14 -2.51 6.81
C LYS A 28 1.90 -1.01 6.73
N SER A 29 2.40 -0.40 5.65
CA SER A 29 2.33 1.05 5.46
C SER A 29 0.87 1.47 5.37
N SER A 30 0.47 2.42 6.23
CA SER A 30 -0.88 2.95 6.27
C SER A 30 -0.84 4.47 6.37
N GLN A 31 -1.63 5.16 5.53
CA GLN A 31 -1.63 6.62 5.46
C GLN A 31 -3.05 7.15 5.59
N GLN A 32 -3.21 8.32 6.21
CA GLN A 32 -4.45 9.09 6.18
C GLN A 32 -4.39 10.11 5.05
N ALA A 33 -5.46 10.23 4.27
CA ALA A 33 -5.53 11.21 3.18
C ALA A 33 -5.50 12.65 3.71
N ASP A 34 -4.85 13.52 2.94
CA ASP A 34 -4.73 14.94 3.26
C ASP A 34 -6.01 15.67 2.86
N LEU A 35 -6.39 16.68 3.66
CA LEU A 35 -7.54 17.54 3.37
C LEU A 35 -7.06 18.78 2.62
N ALA A 36 -7.55 18.99 1.41
CA ALA A 36 -7.30 20.17 0.60
C ALA A 36 -8.60 20.67 -0.04
N ASN A 37 -8.92 21.95 0.15
CA ASN A 37 -10.03 22.63 -0.54
C ASN A 37 -11.42 21.94 -0.40
N GLY A 38 -11.74 21.36 0.77
CA GLY A 38 -13.02 20.70 1.02
C GLY A 38 -13.16 19.31 0.38
N ARG A 39 -12.06 18.79 -0.19
CA ARG A 39 -11.91 17.41 -0.67
C ARG A 39 -10.74 16.76 0.06
N GLN A 40 -10.73 15.44 0.09
CA GLN A 40 -9.57 14.69 0.55
C GLN A 40 -8.87 14.02 -0.62
N GLU A 41 -7.55 14.14 -0.64
CA GLU A 41 -6.71 13.56 -1.68
C GLU A 41 -5.85 12.47 -1.05
N GLY A 42 -5.99 11.26 -1.58
CA GLY A 42 -5.15 10.12 -1.24
C GLY A 42 -4.18 9.83 -2.37
N GLN A 43 -2.99 9.34 -2.03
CA GLN A 43 -2.04 8.86 -3.02
C GLN A 43 -1.63 7.43 -2.68
N VAL A 44 -1.59 6.59 -3.71
CA VAL A 44 -1.08 5.21 -3.65
C VAL A 44 -0.01 5.07 -4.72
N VAL A 45 1.21 4.72 -4.31
CA VAL A 45 2.31 4.40 -5.21
C VAL A 45 2.20 2.93 -5.60
N VAL A 46 2.29 2.66 -6.90
CA VAL A 46 2.21 1.30 -7.45
C VAL A 46 3.63 0.86 -7.81
N LYS A 47 4.23 0.07 -6.92
CA LYS A 47 5.62 -0.38 -6.99
C LYS A 47 5.79 -1.73 -6.29
N GLY A 48 5.86 -2.83 -7.05
CA GLY A 48 5.88 -4.18 -6.47
C GLY A 48 4.66 -4.51 -5.58
N GLY A 49 3.55 -3.79 -5.78
CA GLY A 49 2.38 -3.77 -4.90
C GLY A 49 1.79 -2.37 -4.79
N TYR A 50 1.04 -2.12 -3.71
CA TYR A 50 0.42 -0.82 -3.39
C TYR A 50 1.00 -0.26 -2.10
N GLU A 51 1.47 0.98 -2.16
CA GLU A 51 2.00 1.69 -1.00
C GLU A 51 1.33 3.06 -0.84
N PRO A 52 0.58 3.32 0.24
CA PRO A 52 0.27 2.37 1.32
C PRO A 52 -0.63 1.21 0.85
N GLU A 53 -0.61 0.10 1.59
CA GLU A 53 -1.55 -1.02 1.38
C GLU A 53 -2.95 -0.64 1.87
N VAL A 54 -3.02 0.18 2.92
CA VAL A 54 -4.28 0.67 3.51
C VAL A 54 -4.30 2.20 3.53
N LEU A 55 -5.28 2.78 2.85
CA LEU A 55 -5.51 4.22 2.82
C LEU A 55 -6.77 4.58 3.63
N TYR A 56 -6.63 5.46 4.62
CA TYR A 56 -7.75 5.93 5.43
C TYR A 56 -8.33 7.23 4.88
N LEU A 57 -9.65 7.24 4.67
CA LEU A 57 -10.44 8.39 4.25
C LEU A 57 -11.47 8.77 5.33
N LYS A 58 -11.82 10.04 5.38
CA LYS A 58 -12.88 10.57 6.24
C LYS A 58 -14.27 10.35 5.63
N GLN A 59 -15.22 9.86 6.42
CA GLN A 59 -16.61 9.76 5.99
C GLN A 59 -17.21 11.16 5.72
N GLY A 60 -18.05 11.26 4.68
CA GLY A 60 -18.82 12.45 4.34
C GLY A 60 -18.03 13.53 3.59
N VAL A 61 -16.72 13.35 3.38
CA VAL A 61 -15.88 14.28 2.61
C VAL A 61 -15.56 13.67 1.25
N PRO A 62 -15.89 14.32 0.12
CA PRO A 62 -15.58 13.78 -1.21
C PRO A 62 -14.09 13.47 -1.36
N ALA A 63 -13.77 12.28 -1.87
CA ALA A 63 -12.40 11.77 -1.93
C ALA A 63 -11.97 11.40 -3.35
N GLU A 64 -10.72 11.69 -3.67
CA GLU A 64 -10.05 11.23 -4.89
C GLU A 64 -8.73 10.54 -4.50
N VAL A 65 -8.51 9.34 -5.05
CA VAL A 65 -7.28 8.59 -4.83
C VAL A 65 -6.49 8.55 -6.13
N THR A 66 -5.23 9.00 -6.05
CA THR A 66 -4.29 9.01 -7.17
C THR A 66 -3.36 7.82 -7.08
N PHE A 67 -3.43 6.94 -8.06
CA PHE A 67 -2.51 5.83 -8.26
C PHE A 67 -1.32 6.29 -9.11
N LYS A 68 -0.14 6.35 -8.51
CA LYS A 68 1.11 6.71 -9.18
C LYS A 68 1.85 5.44 -9.60
N MET A 69 1.88 5.17 -10.90
CA MET A 69 2.57 4.00 -11.44
C MET A 69 4.09 4.25 -11.52
N GLU A 70 4.86 3.52 -10.71
CA GLU A 70 6.33 3.53 -10.77
C GLU A 70 6.91 2.21 -11.30
N ASP A 71 6.14 1.12 -11.22
CA ASP A 71 6.47 -0.21 -11.71
C ASP A 71 5.65 -0.56 -12.95
N LYS A 72 6.33 -1.06 -14.00
CA LYS A 72 5.73 -1.42 -15.29
C LYS A 72 5.33 -2.90 -15.41
N THR A 73 5.33 -3.63 -14.29
CA THR A 73 4.89 -5.02 -14.23
C THR A 73 3.45 -5.15 -14.73
N ALA A 74 3.19 -6.09 -15.64
CA ALA A 74 1.91 -6.23 -16.32
C ALA A 74 0.72 -6.50 -15.37
N CYS A 75 0.89 -7.23 -14.26
CA CYS A 75 -0.21 -7.37 -13.28
C CYS A 75 -0.63 -6.03 -12.70
N LEU A 76 0.33 -5.12 -12.47
CA LEU A 76 0.10 -3.80 -11.90
C LEU A 76 -0.35 -2.75 -12.92
N SER A 77 -0.59 -3.10 -14.19
CA SER A 77 -1.06 -2.14 -15.19
C SER A 77 -2.53 -1.76 -15.02
N HIS A 78 -3.26 -2.42 -14.12
CA HIS A 78 -4.65 -2.10 -13.78
C HIS A 78 -4.82 -2.00 -12.27
N VAL A 79 -5.78 -1.15 -11.86
CA VAL A 79 -6.38 -1.18 -10.54
C VAL A 79 -7.88 -1.44 -10.68
N VAL A 80 -8.35 -2.47 -9.99
CA VAL A 80 -9.72 -2.96 -10.08
C VAL A 80 -10.40 -2.85 -8.73
N PHE A 81 -11.50 -2.11 -8.67
CA PHE A 81 -12.41 -2.03 -7.54
C PHE A 81 -13.67 -2.82 -7.87
N SER A 82 -13.72 -4.10 -7.49
CA SER A 82 -14.83 -5.00 -7.81
C SER A 82 -16.17 -4.51 -7.24
N SER A 83 -16.17 -3.95 -6.03
CA SER A 83 -17.37 -3.40 -5.37
C SER A 83 -17.89 -2.11 -6.00
N LEU A 84 -17.01 -1.36 -6.70
CA LEU A 84 -17.36 -0.11 -7.39
C LEU A 84 -17.59 -0.33 -8.89
N GLY A 85 -17.27 -1.50 -9.43
CA GLY A 85 -17.28 -1.77 -10.87
C GLY A 85 -16.26 -0.94 -11.66
N VAL A 86 -15.15 -0.54 -11.02
CA VAL A 86 -14.11 0.28 -11.65
C VAL A 86 -12.94 -0.62 -12.06
N ASP A 87 -12.52 -0.51 -13.32
CA ASP A 87 -11.25 -1.04 -13.83
C ASP A 87 -10.52 0.12 -14.51
N LYS A 88 -9.39 0.54 -13.91
CA LYS A 88 -8.60 1.68 -14.39
C LYS A 88 -7.23 1.19 -14.84
N ASP A 89 -6.96 1.41 -16.13
CA ASP A 89 -5.68 1.16 -16.78
C ASP A 89 -4.65 2.24 -16.37
N LEU A 90 -3.65 1.83 -15.60
CA LEU A 90 -2.55 2.65 -15.08
C LEU A 90 -1.44 2.84 -16.13
N SER A 91 -1.37 2.00 -17.17
CA SER A 91 -0.32 2.10 -18.18
C SER A 91 -0.48 3.33 -19.09
N LYS A 92 -1.72 3.83 -19.21
CA LYS A 92 -2.07 5.01 -20.03
C LYS A 92 -1.77 6.34 -19.34
N GLU A 93 -1.76 6.36 -18.01
CA GLU A 93 -1.64 7.57 -17.20
C GLU A 93 -0.65 7.32 -16.04
N LYS A 94 0.45 8.09 -15.96
CA LYS A 94 1.38 7.97 -14.82
C LYS A 94 0.73 8.25 -13.46
N LEU A 95 -0.35 9.03 -13.46
CA LEU A 95 -1.14 9.43 -12.29
C LEU A 95 -2.61 9.18 -12.61
N ALA A 96 -3.11 7.99 -12.28
CA ALA A 96 -4.50 7.63 -12.52
C ALA A 96 -5.36 7.99 -11.30
N LYS A 97 -6.43 8.72 -11.51
CA LYS A 97 -7.33 9.18 -10.44
C LYS A 97 -8.60 8.35 -10.39
N VAL A 98 -9.01 7.95 -9.19
CA VAL A 98 -10.26 7.22 -8.92
C VAL A 98 -11.03 7.95 -7.82
N GLN A 99 -12.30 8.26 -8.10
CA GLN A 99 -13.20 8.85 -7.11
C GLN A 99 -13.73 7.76 -6.19
N ILE A 100 -13.67 8.00 -4.89
CA ILE A 100 -14.08 7.03 -3.88
C ILE A 100 -15.33 7.53 -3.17
N PRO A 101 -16.41 6.72 -3.12
CA PRO A 101 -17.59 7.06 -2.34
C PRO A 101 -17.26 7.02 -0.85
N THR A 102 -17.56 8.13 -0.16
CA THR A 102 -17.33 8.28 1.28
C THR A 102 -18.63 8.54 2.05
N ASP A 103 -19.79 8.32 1.43
CA ASP A 103 -21.11 8.50 2.03
C ASP A 103 -21.32 7.57 3.24
N LYS A 104 -20.77 6.35 3.16
CA LYS A 104 -20.85 5.34 4.22
C LYS A 104 -19.46 4.97 4.70
N ALA A 105 -19.31 4.85 6.02
CA ALA A 105 -18.15 4.20 6.60
C ALA A 105 -18.10 2.72 6.18
N GLY A 106 -16.89 2.22 5.96
CA GLY A 106 -16.69 0.85 5.48
C GLY A 106 -15.33 0.66 4.84
N GLU A 107 -15.13 -0.56 4.32
CA GLU A 107 -13.91 -0.96 3.64
C GLU A 107 -14.21 -1.20 2.17
N ILE A 108 -13.32 -0.72 1.30
CA ILE A 108 -13.40 -0.89 -0.15
C ILE A 108 -12.07 -1.51 -0.59
N ASP A 109 -12.10 -2.80 -0.90
CA ASP A 109 -10.95 -3.53 -1.42
C ASP A 109 -10.74 -3.24 -2.91
N TYR A 110 -9.47 -3.26 -3.31
CA TYR A 110 -9.06 -3.21 -4.70
C TYR A 110 -7.86 -4.12 -4.95
N ALA A 111 -7.66 -4.49 -6.21
CA ALA A 111 -6.57 -5.38 -6.60
C ALA A 111 -5.97 -5.03 -7.97
N CYS A 112 -4.85 -5.69 -8.30
CA CYS A 112 -4.28 -5.65 -9.64
C CYS A 112 -5.22 -6.35 -10.64
N GLY A 113 -5.04 -6.15 -11.95
CA GLY A 113 -5.91 -6.77 -12.97
C GLY A 113 -5.93 -8.30 -12.95
N MET A 114 -4.92 -8.93 -12.33
CA MET A 114 -4.81 -10.38 -12.13
C MET A 114 -5.21 -10.84 -10.72
N ASP A 115 -5.75 -9.95 -9.88
CA ASP A 115 -6.20 -10.22 -8.51
C ASP A 115 -5.10 -10.82 -7.59
N MET A 116 -3.86 -10.35 -7.73
CA MET A 116 -2.71 -10.85 -6.96
C MET A 116 -2.20 -9.90 -5.88
N PHE A 117 -2.03 -8.62 -6.23
CA PHE A 117 -1.71 -7.58 -5.25
C PHE A 117 -3.02 -6.93 -4.83
N HIS A 118 -3.17 -6.68 -3.54
CA HIS A 118 -4.37 -6.11 -2.95
C HIS A 118 -4.03 -4.86 -2.15
N GLY A 119 -4.97 -3.93 -2.15
CA GLY A 119 -4.98 -2.81 -1.22
C GLY A 119 -6.40 -2.55 -0.75
N LYS A 120 -6.52 -1.68 0.24
CA LYS A 120 -7.79 -1.39 0.90
C LYS A 120 -7.93 0.09 1.17
N ILE A 121 -9.13 0.60 0.94
CA ILE A 121 -9.53 1.93 1.39
C ILE A 121 -10.48 1.77 2.56
N VAL A 122 -10.20 2.46 3.66
CA VAL A 122 -11.05 2.46 4.86
C VAL A 122 -11.66 3.84 5.04
N VAL A 123 -12.97 3.94 4.92
CA VAL A 123 -13.74 5.16 5.17
C VAL A 123 -14.24 5.16 6.61
N ARG A 124 -13.88 6.16 7.40
CA ARG A 124 -14.26 6.29 8.82
C ARG A 124 -14.37 7.73 9.31
#